data_AF-A0A8J6NIY9-F1
#
_entry.id   AF-A0A8J6NIY9-F1
#
_cell.length_a   1.000
_cell.length_b   1.000
_cell.length_c   1.000
_cell.angle_alpha   90.00
_cell.angle_beta   90.00
_cell.angle_gamma   90.00
#
_symmetry.space_group_name_H-M   'P 1'
#
loop_
_entity.id
_entity.type
_entity.pdbx_description
1 polymer ?
#
loop_
_entity_poly.entity_id
_entity_poly.type
_entity_poly.pdbx_seq_one_letter_code
_entity_poly.pdbx_strand_id
1 'polypeptide(L)'
;MNTGQRQYYDNLRLLILEFTDLVKNSSQANLPDEAAAIPASVSDPQEETVPLSAPEEIVEIPISEILELIGIYQANLTELVTIEGSIDVNTTVFREVTVEINELTDHILQEGEAGFTRARDQLQSVSDQNRLALVVVSIIALGLGSLAAFALVRGIIGPLNSLRDSAQKLGEGDLTQTVRIAGGSEFVSLAETFNTMSAQLRDLVGSLEQRVADRTRALATSTEVSRRLSTILDRDALVKEVVEQLVTAFGYYYAHIYLFEEDENKLVMKGGTGEAGQVLLSRGHTIQKGRGLVGRAAESNAVVLVGDTLNEEGWLPNELLPETRSEVAVPIAIGDNVLGVFDVQHDVIDGITEEDAELLQSIANQIAVALQNIESAETVAKRATELETVAAISTATATIQDTFEMLETMVHLTQRGFGLYHAHVFRYQEEKEELQIVACGYQEGDEQEGTHGTAVIPLEQEQSLVARCGRTRQPVIVNDVRNEPGWLPNPQLPNTRSELAVPMIVGDQLLGVLDVQSERLNAFTEEDANIQSTLASQVATALQNARSFTLAQKQAKREATLNIISQKIQSATSVEAVLQIAARELGHALDAPMTVAQLNIKDKNNLE
;
A
#
# COMPACT_ATOMS: atom_id res chain seq x y z
N MET A 1 40.52 -1.46 -137.17
CA MET A 1 39.80 -2.75 -137.09
C MET A 1 40.77 -3.91 -137.24
N ASN A 2 41.27 -4.44 -136.11
CA ASN A 2 41.46 -5.89 -136.01
C ASN A 2 40.10 -6.56 -135.74
N THR A 3 39.97 -7.87 -135.92
CA THR A 3 38.68 -8.59 -135.99
C THR A 3 37.70 -8.28 -134.85
N GLY A 4 38.18 -8.18 -133.61
CA GLY A 4 37.33 -7.86 -132.45
C GLY A 4 36.63 -6.50 -132.50
N GLN A 5 37.18 -5.53 -133.25
CA GLN A 5 36.51 -4.24 -133.48
C GLN A 5 35.34 -4.33 -134.48
N ARG A 6 35.08 -5.49 -135.11
CA ARG A 6 34.00 -5.64 -136.11
C ARG A 6 32.68 -6.03 -135.49
N GLN A 7 32.63 -7.08 -134.67
CA GLN A 7 31.37 -7.54 -134.06
C GLN A 7 30.90 -6.68 -132.88
N TYR A 8 31.79 -5.87 -132.29
CA TYR A 8 31.41 -4.78 -131.40
C TYR A 8 30.48 -3.77 -132.10
N TYR A 9 30.68 -3.51 -133.40
CA TYR A 9 29.77 -2.69 -134.21
C TYR A 9 28.45 -3.41 -134.53
N ASP A 10 28.47 -4.74 -134.72
CA ASP A 10 27.23 -5.50 -134.95
C ASP A 10 26.31 -5.51 -133.71
N ASN A 11 26.87 -5.69 -132.51
CA ASN A 11 26.08 -5.60 -131.27
C ASN A 11 25.54 -4.18 -131.02
N LEU A 12 26.31 -3.12 -131.33
CA LEU A 12 25.79 -1.75 -131.36
C LEU A 12 24.61 -1.64 -132.34
N ARG A 13 24.81 -2.09 -133.59
CA ARG A 13 23.81 -2.03 -134.66
C ARG A 13 22.51 -2.74 -134.30
N LEU A 14 22.58 -3.85 -133.56
CA LEU A 14 21.42 -4.61 -133.12
C LEU A 14 20.65 -3.89 -131.99
N LEU A 15 21.35 -3.34 -130.99
CA LEU A 15 20.76 -2.50 -129.95
C LEU A 15 20.05 -1.25 -130.54
N ILE A 16 20.59 -0.72 -131.63
CA ILE A 16 20.00 0.43 -132.32
C ILE A 16 18.83 0.00 -133.23
N LEU A 17 18.81 -1.24 -133.73
CA LEU A 17 17.66 -1.80 -134.43
C LEU A 17 16.47 -2.04 -133.48
N GLU A 18 16.71 -2.53 -132.25
CA GLU A 18 15.67 -2.55 -131.20
C GLU A 18 15.06 -1.15 -131.01
N PHE A 19 15.90 -0.12 -130.87
CA PHE A 19 15.42 1.25 -130.68
C PHE A 19 14.68 1.80 -131.92
N THR A 20 15.17 1.48 -133.13
CA THR A 20 14.60 2.01 -134.38
C THR A 20 13.26 1.38 -134.74
N ASP A 21 13.12 0.06 -134.58
CA ASP A 21 11.85 -0.60 -134.89
C ASP A 21 10.82 -0.45 -133.76
N LEU A 22 11.23 -0.25 -132.50
CA LEU A 22 10.30 0.18 -131.44
C LEU A 22 9.76 1.59 -131.71
N VAL A 23 10.62 2.52 -132.17
CA VAL A 23 10.20 3.88 -132.59
C VAL A 23 9.28 3.84 -133.82
N LYS A 24 9.52 2.99 -134.83
CA LYS A 24 8.57 2.81 -135.95
C LYS A 24 7.24 2.19 -135.50
N ASN A 25 7.29 1.15 -134.67
CA ASN A 25 6.11 0.42 -134.21
C ASN A 25 5.22 1.22 -133.22
N SER A 26 5.68 2.38 -132.75
CA SER A 26 4.82 3.38 -132.06
C SER A 26 3.59 3.83 -132.87
N SER A 27 3.50 3.47 -134.16
CA SER A 27 2.46 3.92 -135.11
C SER A 27 1.45 2.88 -135.60
N GLN A 28 1.63 1.57 -135.36
CA GLN A 28 0.70 0.52 -135.88
C GLN A 28 0.47 -0.69 -134.95
N ALA A 29 -0.16 -0.46 -133.79
CA ALA A 29 -1.06 -1.44 -133.16
C ALA A 29 -2.05 -0.72 -132.24
N ASN A 30 -3.34 -1.05 -132.33
CA ASN A 30 -4.35 -0.46 -131.45
C ASN A 30 -4.38 -1.17 -130.09
N LEU A 31 -4.65 -0.35 -129.06
CA LEU A 31 -5.53 -0.59 -127.91
C LEU A 31 -6.62 -1.67 -128.16
N PRO A 32 -7.12 -2.40 -127.14
CA PRO A 32 -7.68 -1.72 -125.97
C PRO A 32 -7.69 -2.42 -124.59
N ASP A 33 -8.05 -1.61 -123.58
CA ASP A 33 -8.91 -1.89 -122.40
C ASP A 33 -8.54 -3.00 -121.38
N GLU A 34 -8.81 -2.85 -120.07
CA GLU A 34 -9.47 -1.79 -119.27
C GLU A 34 -8.73 -1.67 -117.90
N ALA A 35 -8.59 -0.49 -117.27
CA ALA A 35 -9.42 0.02 -116.15
C ALA A 35 -9.67 -0.98 -114.98
N ALA A 36 -9.58 -0.66 -113.68
CA ALA A 36 -9.17 0.52 -112.90
C ALA A 36 -8.88 0.03 -111.43
N ALA A 37 -8.64 0.81 -110.35
CA ALA A 37 -8.64 2.25 -110.11
C ALA A 37 -7.73 2.64 -108.90
N ILE A 38 -7.36 3.92 -108.86
CA ILE A 38 -6.91 4.74 -107.70
C ILE A 38 -8.00 4.80 -106.59
N PRO A 39 -7.75 5.21 -105.30
CA PRO A 39 -7.11 6.50 -104.94
C PRO A 39 -6.29 6.66 -103.61
N ALA A 40 -5.36 7.62 -103.62
CA ALA A 40 -5.05 8.74 -102.66
C ALA A 40 -5.01 8.51 -101.10
N SER A 41 -4.49 9.39 -100.22
CA SER A 41 -3.91 10.76 -100.22
C SER A 41 -2.89 10.86 -99.03
N VAL A 42 -1.91 11.79 -98.87
CA VAL A 42 -1.82 13.27 -99.01
C VAL A 42 -2.81 13.99 -98.05
N SER A 43 -2.47 14.97 -97.20
CA SER A 43 -1.32 15.89 -97.02
C SER A 43 -1.12 16.34 -95.53
N ASP A 44 0.12 16.67 -95.12
CA ASP A 44 0.70 18.01 -94.79
C ASP A 44 -0.21 19.20 -94.34
N PRO A 45 0.29 20.35 -93.80
CA PRO A 45 1.68 20.75 -93.42
C PRO A 45 1.83 21.55 -92.06
N GLN A 46 3.02 22.17 -91.85
CA GLN A 46 3.39 23.44 -91.14
C GLN A 46 4.57 23.25 -90.13
N GLU A 47 5.84 23.60 -90.43
CA GLU A 47 6.55 24.93 -90.43
C GLU A 47 6.79 25.53 -89.02
N GLU A 48 7.95 26.09 -88.59
CA GLU A 48 9.39 26.23 -89.03
C GLU A 48 10.25 26.43 -87.71
N THR A 49 11.58 26.63 -87.56
CA THR A 49 12.81 26.99 -88.32
C THR A 49 13.97 25.96 -88.03
N VAL A 50 15.25 25.94 -88.49
CA VAL A 50 16.25 26.88 -89.10
C VAL A 50 16.94 27.82 -88.05
N PRO A 51 18.29 28.14 -88.03
CA PRO A 51 19.32 28.09 -89.10
C PRO A 51 20.71 27.42 -88.85
N LEU A 52 21.35 26.96 -89.95
CA LEU A 52 22.79 26.93 -90.37
C LEU A 52 23.91 26.51 -89.37
N SER A 53 25.00 25.81 -89.77
CA SER A 53 25.68 25.52 -91.07
C SER A 53 26.79 24.46 -90.83
N ALA A 54 27.58 23.90 -91.77
CA ALA A 54 27.62 23.59 -93.24
C ALA A 54 29.13 23.27 -93.58
N PRO A 55 29.59 22.85 -94.79
CA PRO A 55 28.91 22.47 -96.05
C PRO A 55 29.44 21.15 -96.68
N GLU A 56 29.33 21.03 -98.02
CA GLU A 56 29.80 19.97 -98.95
C GLU A 56 28.83 18.78 -99.17
N GLU A 57 28.53 18.29 -100.39
CA GLU A 57 28.50 18.91 -101.74
C GLU A 57 27.57 18.08 -102.68
N ILE A 58 26.99 18.65 -103.75
CA ILE A 58 26.05 17.99 -104.69
C ILE A 58 26.24 18.51 -106.13
N VAL A 59 26.07 17.64 -107.14
CA VAL A 59 25.93 17.99 -108.57
C VAL A 59 24.78 17.20 -109.20
N GLU A 60 23.87 17.89 -109.91
CA GLU A 60 22.85 17.31 -110.80
C GLU A 60 23.21 17.58 -112.28
N ILE A 61 22.65 16.80 -113.22
CA ILE A 61 22.85 16.95 -114.67
C ILE A 61 21.49 17.14 -115.37
N PRO A 62 21.31 18.16 -116.24
CA PRO A 62 20.03 18.45 -116.88
C PRO A 62 19.71 17.55 -118.09
N ILE A 63 18.42 17.26 -118.29
CA ILE A 63 17.89 16.36 -119.34
C ILE A 63 18.19 16.84 -120.78
N SER A 64 18.57 18.11 -120.98
CA SER A 64 18.98 18.63 -122.30
C SER A 64 20.22 17.94 -122.87
N GLU A 65 21.24 17.66 -122.04
CA GLU A 65 22.48 17.02 -122.51
C GLU A 65 22.25 15.54 -122.87
N ILE A 66 21.29 14.88 -122.19
CA ILE A 66 20.89 13.50 -122.47
C ILE A 66 20.27 13.37 -123.87
N LEU A 67 19.53 14.39 -124.32
CA LEU A 67 18.95 14.42 -125.68
C LEU A 67 20.00 14.78 -126.75
N GLU A 68 20.98 15.62 -126.42
CA GLU A 68 22.09 15.96 -127.33
C GLU A 68 23.00 14.75 -127.60
N LEU A 69 23.30 13.93 -126.58
CA LEU A 69 24.03 12.67 -126.74
C LEU A 69 23.32 11.66 -127.67
N ILE A 70 21.98 11.56 -127.58
CA ILE A 70 21.19 10.67 -128.42
C ILE A 70 21.20 11.13 -129.89
N GLY A 71 21.15 12.44 -130.14
CA GLY A 71 21.27 13.01 -131.49
C GLY A 71 22.64 12.74 -132.14
N ILE A 72 23.73 12.86 -131.37
CA ILE A 72 25.10 12.57 -131.84
C ILE A 72 25.27 11.09 -132.21
N TYR A 73 24.61 10.16 -131.50
CA TYR A 73 24.62 8.75 -131.88
C TYR A 73 23.83 8.50 -133.18
N GLN A 74 22.61 9.03 -133.32
CA GLN A 74 21.79 8.83 -134.53
C GLN A 74 22.46 9.31 -135.83
N ALA A 75 23.27 10.38 -135.78
CA ALA A 75 24.01 10.87 -136.94
C ALA A 75 24.95 9.78 -137.53
N ASN A 76 25.72 9.11 -136.68
CA ASN A 76 26.74 8.12 -137.10
C ASN A 76 26.16 6.78 -137.62
N LEU A 77 24.85 6.56 -137.46
CA LEU A 77 24.15 5.39 -138.00
C LEU A 77 23.66 5.58 -139.43
N THR A 78 23.42 6.83 -139.82
CA THR A 78 22.69 7.15 -141.06
C THR A 78 23.58 7.00 -142.31
N GLU A 79 24.90 7.08 -142.17
CA GLU A 79 25.87 6.87 -143.26
C GLU A 79 26.09 5.37 -143.61
N LEU A 80 25.50 4.44 -142.86
CA LEU A 80 25.76 3.00 -142.94
C LEU A 80 24.63 2.18 -143.61
N VAL A 81 23.73 2.84 -144.35
CA VAL A 81 22.57 2.21 -145.02
C VAL A 81 22.77 2.06 -146.54
N THR A 82 23.82 2.64 -147.14
CA THR A 82 24.20 2.41 -148.55
C THR A 82 25.52 1.66 -148.69
N ILE A 83 25.48 0.33 -148.49
CA ILE A 83 25.98 -0.66 -149.47
C ILE A 83 25.34 -2.01 -149.12
N GLU A 84 24.42 -2.43 -149.98
CA GLU A 84 23.88 -3.78 -150.05
C GLU A 84 24.90 -4.65 -150.81
N GLY A 85 25.36 -5.77 -150.24
CA GLY A 85 26.49 -6.51 -150.85
C GLY A 85 26.96 -7.77 -150.13
N SER A 86 26.25 -8.88 -150.36
CA SER A 86 26.65 -10.27 -150.05
C SER A 86 26.50 -10.74 -148.58
N ILE A 87 26.05 -11.99 -148.43
CA ILE A 87 25.61 -12.69 -147.20
C ILE A 87 26.42 -14.00 -147.05
N ASP A 88 26.09 -14.82 -146.03
CA ASP A 88 26.47 -16.24 -145.79
C ASP A 88 27.81 -16.51 -145.06
N VAL A 89 27.94 -17.46 -144.12
CA VAL A 89 27.04 -18.53 -143.61
C VAL A 89 27.06 -18.59 -142.06
N ASN A 90 26.03 -19.17 -141.41
CA ASN A 90 25.79 -19.23 -139.96
C ASN A 90 25.96 -20.66 -139.36
N THR A 91 26.72 -20.87 -138.27
CA THR A 91 26.64 -22.12 -137.44
C THR A 91 27.19 -22.11 -136.00
N THR A 92 27.66 -21.01 -135.40
CA THR A 92 28.42 -21.06 -134.12
C THR A 92 27.56 -20.93 -132.85
N VAL A 93 26.48 -20.14 -132.86
CA VAL A 93 25.83 -19.62 -131.64
C VAL A 93 25.08 -20.67 -130.81
N PHE A 94 24.64 -21.78 -131.42
CA PHE A 94 23.65 -22.69 -130.82
C PHE A 94 24.21 -23.77 -129.86
N ARG A 95 25.49 -23.67 -129.42
CA ARG A 95 26.14 -24.74 -128.62
C ARG A 95 26.68 -24.31 -127.25
N GLU A 96 27.22 -23.10 -127.11
CA GLU A 96 27.78 -22.62 -125.83
C GLU A 96 26.69 -22.19 -124.84
N VAL A 97 25.61 -21.57 -125.33
CA VAL A 97 24.42 -21.17 -124.54
C VAL A 97 23.82 -22.34 -123.74
N THR A 98 23.88 -23.56 -124.27
CA THR A 98 23.37 -24.77 -123.62
C THR A 98 24.26 -25.26 -122.46
N VAL A 99 25.50 -24.77 -122.36
CA VAL A 99 26.43 -25.08 -121.25
C VAL A 99 26.19 -24.11 -120.10
N GLU A 100 26.23 -22.80 -120.35
CA GLU A 100 26.07 -21.76 -119.33
C GLU A 100 24.74 -21.88 -118.54
N ILE A 101 23.65 -22.27 -119.20
CA ILE A 101 22.34 -22.46 -118.54
C ILE A 101 22.35 -23.64 -117.55
N ASN A 102 23.11 -24.70 -117.82
CA ASN A 102 23.25 -25.83 -116.88
C ASN A 102 24.17 -25.45 -115.72
N GLU A 103 25.29 -24.78 -115.97
CA GLU A 103 26.18 -24.28 -114.91
C GLU A 103 25.46 -23.30 -113.97
N LEU A 104 24.62 -22.40 -114.52
CA LEU A 104 23.78 -21.50 -113.74
C LEU A 104 22.75 -22.25 -112.87
N THR A 105 22.22 -23.37 -113.34
CA THR A 105 21.23 -24.18 -112.62
C THR A 105 21.87 -24.88 -111.41
N ASP A 106 23.05 -25.50 -111.58
CA ASP A 106 23.80 -26.09 -110.47
C ASP A 106 24.28 -25.03 -109.48
N HIS A 107 24.65 -23.83 -109.96
CA HIS A 107 25.06 -22.72 -109.09
C HIS A 107 23.91 -22.25 -108.17
N ILE A 108 22.69 -22.11 -108.70
CA ILE A 108 21.50 -21.73 -107.92
C ILE A 108 21.16 -22.80 -106.86
N LEU A 109 21.27 -24.09 -107.20
CA LEU A 109 21.07 -25.19 -106.27
C LEU A 109 22.11 -25.17 -105.12
N GLN A 110 23.38 -24.97 -105.47
CA GLN A 110 24.49 -24.93 -104.53
C GLN A 110 24.44 -23.70 -103.61
N GLU A 111 24.11 -22.51 -104.14
CA GLU A 111 23.87 -21.30 -103.33
C GLU A 111 22.68 -21.46 -102.39
N GLY A 112 21.59 -22.09 -102.85
CA GLY A 112 20.37 -22.32 -102.08
C GLY A 112 20.58 -23.24 -100.86
N GLU A 113 21.23 -24.40 -101.06
CA GLU A 113 21.52 -25.32 -99.96
C GLU A 113 22.55 -24.75 -98.97
N ALA A 114 23.56 -24.02 -99.47
CA ALA A 114 24.48 -23.26 -98.64
C ALA A 114 23.77 -22.12 -97.88
N GLY A 115 22.74 -21.50 -98.47
CA GLY A 115 21.91 -20.46 -97.85
C GLY A 115 21.07 -21.00 -96.70
N PHE A 116 20.39 -22.13 -96.90
CA PHE A 116 19.56 -22.76 -95.86
C PHE A 116 20.41 -23.30 -94.69
N THR A 117 21.61 -23.82 -94.98
CA THR A 117 22.58 -24.24 -93.95
C THR A 117 23.06 -23.04 -93.14
N ARG A 118 23.46 -21.94 -93.80
CA ARG A 118 23.81 -20.66 -93.13
C ARG A 118 22.68 -20.17 -92.21
N ALA A 119 21.42 -20.26 -92.64
CA ALA A 119 20.27 -19.85 -91.82
C ALA A 119 20.05 -20.75 -90.58
N ARG A 120 20.23 -22.08 -90.71
CA ARG A 120 20.18 -23.01 -89.58
C ARG A 120 21.29 -22.71 -88.56
N ASP A 121 22.52 -22.52 -89.03
CA ASP A 121 23.68 -22.30 -88.18
C ASP A 121 23.61 -20.94 -87.47
N GLN A 122 23.07 -19.90 -88.13
CA GLN A 122 22.74 -18.62 -87.51
C GLN A 122 21.71 -18.78 -86.38
N LEU A 123 20.63 -19.54 -86.59
CA LEU A 123 19.61 -19.79 -85.56
C LEU A 123 20.17 -20.58 -84.36
N GLN A 124 21.03 -21.56 -84.59
CA GLN A 124 21.71 -22.28 -83.49
C GLN A 124 22.71 -21.39 -82.75
N SER A 125 23.49 -20.58 -83.46
CA SER A 125 24.42 -19.60 -82.88
C SER A 125 23.70 -18.61 -81.96
N VAL A 126 22.57 -18.03 -82.41
CA VAL A 126 21.73 -17.14 -81.59
C VAL A 126 21.13 -17.87 -80.38
N SER A 127 20.71 -19.14 -80.53
CA SER A 127 20.20 -19.95 -79.42
C SER A 127 21.25 -20.20 -78.33
N ASP A 128 22.47 -20.59 -78.68
CA ASP A 128 23.53 -20.84 -77.71
C ASP A 128 24.09 -19.54 -77.09
N GLN A 129 24.16 -18.45 -77.84
CA GLN A 129 24.46 -17.11 -77.29
C GLN A 129 23.42 -16.71 -76.22
N ASN A 130 22.12 -16.88 -76.52
CA ASN A 130 21.04 -16.59 -75.57
C ASN A 130 21.11 -17.50 -74.32
N ARG A 131 21.45 -18.79 -74.48
CA ARG A 131 21.60 -19.71 -73.34
C ARG A 131 22.77 -19.35 -72.45
N LEU A 132 23.91 -18.93 -73.04
CA LEU A 132 25.08 -18.48 -72.29
C LEU A 132 24.80 -17.15 -71.57
N ALA A 133 24.13 -16.20 -72.23
CA ALA A 133 23.69 -14.94 -71.62
C ALA A 133 22.77 -15.17 -70.41
N LEU A 134 21.77 -16.07 -70.51
CA LEU A 134 20.89 -16.43 -69.38
C LEU A 134 21.65 -17.03 -68.19
N VAL A 135 22.66 -17.87 -68.43
CA VAL A 135 23.51 -18.42 -67.36
C VAL A 135 24.33 -17.32 -66.70
N VAL A 136 24.94 -16.40 -67.47
CA VAL A 136 25.71 -15.27 -66.94
C VAL A 136 24.82 -14.33 -66.12
N VAL A 137 23.64 -13.97 -66.61
CA VAL A 137 22.66 -13.15 -65.87
C VAL A 137 22.23 -13.85 -64.58
N SER A 138 22.01 -15.17 -64.60
CA SER A 138 21.65 -15.95 -63.41
C SER A 138 22.77 -15.96 -62.36
N ILE A 139 24.03 -16.11 -62.79
CA ILE A 139 25.21 -16.07 -61.90
C ILE A 139 25.38 -14.66 -61.30
N ILE A 140 25.21 -13.61 -62.11
CA ILE A 140 25.27 -12.21 -61.63
C ILE A 140 24.12 -11.94 -60.64
N ALA A 141 22.90 -12.40 -60.91
CA ALA A 141 21.77 -12.25 -60.00
C ALA A 141 21.99 -12.99 -58.67
N LEU A 142 22.52 -14.21 -58.69
CA LEU A 142 22.89 -14.96 -57.48
C LEU A 142 24.04 -14.28 -56.71
N GLY A 143 25.04 -13.74 -57.42
CA GLY A 143 26.15 -13.00 -56.81
C GLY A 143 25.69 -11.70 -56.14
N LEU A 144 24.88 -10.90 -56.83
CA LEU A 144 24.28 -9.68 -56.29
C LEU A 144 23.32 -9.98 -55.13
N GLY A 145 22.49 -11.02 -55.22
CA GLY A 145 21.63 -11.47 -54.14
C GLY A 145 22.41 -11.91 -52.90
N SER A 146 23.51 -12.65 -53.10
CA SER A 146 24.40 -13.07 -52.01
C SER A 146 25.13 -11.89 -51.36
N LEU A 147 25.59 -10.93 -52.17
CA LEU A 147 26.25 -9.71 -51.68
C LEU A 147 25.27 -8.80 -50.92
N ALA A 148 24.03 -8.66 -51.41
CA ALA A 148 22.97 -7.92 -50.75
C ALA A 148 22.55 -8.60 -49.43
N ALA A 149 22.42 -9.93 -49.40
CA ALA A 149 22.15 -10.69 -48.18
C ALA A 149 23.28 -10.52 -47.14
N PHE A 150 24.55 -10.59 -47.56
CA PHE A 150 25.70 -10.33 -46.70
C PHE A 150 25.71 -8.89 -46.16
N ALA A 151 25.38 -7.91 -47.00
CA ALA A 151 25.26 -6.51 -46.61
C ALA A 151 24.13 -6.27 -45.60
N LEU A 152 22.95 -6.89 -45.79
CA LEU A 152 21.82 -6.82 -44.85
C LEU A 152 22.15 -7.48 -43.51
N VAL A 153 22.78 -8.66 -43.53
CA VAL A 153 23.21 -9.37 -42.32
C VAL A 153 24.21 -8.53 -41.51
N ARG A 154 25.22 -7.96 -42.18
CA ARG A 154 26.27 -7.19 -41.52
C ARG A 154 25.86 -5.77 -41.13
N GLY A 155 25.03 -5.11 -41.95
CA GLY A 155 24.66 -3.70 -41.79
C GLY A 155 23.38 -3.44 -40.98
N ILE A 156 22.48 -4.43 -40.83
CA ILE A 156 21.20 -4.26 -40.14
C ILE A 156 20.98 -5.35 -39.08
N ILE A 157 21.06 -6.63 -39.47
CA ILE A 157 20.65 -7.74 -38.60
C ILE A 157 21.63 -7.93 -37.42
N GLY A 158 22.94 -7.84 -37.67
CA GLY A 158 23.97 -7.88 -36.63
C GLY A 158 23.77 -6.80 -35.55
N PRO A 159 23.75 -5.50 -35.91
CA PRO A 159 23.44 -4.40 -34.99
C PRO A 159 22.16 -4.60 -34.17
N LEU A 160 21.06 -5.01 -34.80
CA LEU A 160 19.78 -5.23 -34.11
C LEU A 160 19.84 -6.39 -33.10
N ASN A 161 20.49 -7.51 -33.44
CA ASN A 161 20.66 -8.62 -32.52
C ASN A 161 21.54 -8.23 -31.32
N SER A 162 22.65 -7.51 -31.53
CA SER A 162 23.49 -7.04 -30.43
C SER A 162 22.74 -6.09 -29.48
N LEU A 163 21.92 -5.19 -30.01
CA LEU A 163 21.07 -4.32 -29.19
C LEU A 163 20.00 -5.12 -28.43
N ARG A 164 19.31 -6.05 -29.09
CA ARG A 164 18.30 -6.93 -28.48
C ARG A 164 18.89 -7.74 -27.32
N ASP A 165 20.04 -8.37 -27.53
CA ASP A 165 20.65 -9.27 -26.55
C ASP A 165 21.17 -8.52 -25.31
N SER A 166 21.66 -7.27 -25.49
CA SER A 166 21.98 -6.38 -24.37
C SER A 166 20.74 -5.83 -23.67
N ALA A 167 19.66 -5.51 -24.40
CA ALA A 167 18.41 -5.06 -23.81
C ALA A 167 17.69 -6.16 -23.02
N GLN A 168 17.75 -7.42 -23.48
CA GLN A 168 17.27 -8.57 -22.72
C GLN A 168 18.03 -8.70 -21.40
N LYS A 169 19.38 -8.69 -21.42
CA LYS A 169 20.20 -8.77 -20.20
C LYS A 169 19.97 -7.60 -19.24
N LEU A 170 19.73 -6.40 -19.76
CA LEU A 170 19.34 -5.24 -18.94
C LEU A 170 18.01 -5.51 -18.21
N GLY A 171 17.02 -6.10 -18.91
CA GLY A 171 15.75 -6.53 -18.32
C GLY A 171 15.86 -7.74 -17.37
N GLU A 172 16.89 -8.57 -17.53
CA GLU A 172 17.26 -9.65 -16.60
C GLU A 172 18.05 -9.13 -15.36
N GLY A 173 18.34 -7.83 -15.30
CA GLY A 173 18.95 -7.15 -14.14
C GLY A 173 20.43 -6.77 -14.31
N ASP A 174 21.08 -7.09 -15.42
CA ASP A 174 22.48 -6.71 -15.66
C ASP A 174 22.58 -5.26 -16.16
N LEU A 175 22.59 -4.32 -15.21
CA LEU A 175 22.78 -2.89 -15.44
C LEU A 175 24.21 -2.53 -15.89
N THR A 176 25.13 -3.48 -16.07
CA THR A 176 26.51 -3.21 -16.55
C THR A 176 26.65 -3.30 -18.06
N GLN A 177 25.65 -3.85 -18.76
CA GLN A 177 25.67 -4.03 -20.22
C GLN A 177 25.86 -2.69 -20.97
N THR A 178 26.78 -2.68 -21.93
CA THR A 178 26.99 -1.56 -22.85
C THR A 178 27.05 -2.05 -24.30
N VAL A 179 26.35 -1.34 -25.18
CA VAL A 179 26.28 -1.64 -26.62
C VAL A 179 27.29 -0.78 -27.35
N ARG A 180 28.14 -1.41 -28.17
CA ARG A 180 29.07 -0.74 -29.09
C ARG A 180 28.85 -1.28 -30.49
N ILE A 181 28.17 -0.49 -31.32
CA ILE A 181 27.90 -0.83 -32.73
C ILE A 181 28.78 0.04 -33.62
N ALA A 182 29.38 -0.57 -34.64
CA ALA A 182 30.00 0.13 -35.76
C ALA A 182 29.11 -0.05 -37.00
N GLY A 183 28.55 1.03 -37.52
CA GLY A 183 27.54 1.00 -38.58
C GLY A 183 27.03 2.39 -38.94
N GLY A 184 25.80 2.47 -39.45
CA GLY A 184 25.13 3.75 -39.75
C GLY A 184 24.86 4.60 -38.50
N SER A 185 24.73 5.90 -38.70
CA SER A 185 24.50 6.94 -37.67
C SER A 185 23.35 6.61 -36.73
N GLU A 186 22.30 5.98 -37.27
CA GLU A 186 21.06 5.66 -36.60
C GLU A 186 21.27 4.55 -35.55
N PHE A 187 22.09 3.55 -35.87
CA PHE A 187 22.44 2.47 -34.94
C PHE A 187 23.45 2.92 -33.88
N VAL A 188 24.34 3.88 -34.21
CA VAL A 188 25.24 4.49 -33.22
C VAL A 188 24.44 5.31 -32.21
N SER A 189 23.56 6.20 -32.68
CA SER A 189 22.69 7.01 -31.82
C SER A 189 21.74 6.15 -30.96
N LEU A 190 21.23 5.03 -31.50
CA LEU A 190 20.41 4.09 -30.73
C LEU A 190 21.23 3.33 -29.66
N ALA A 191 22.50 2.99 -29.94
CA ALA A 191 23.42 2.42 -28.95
C ALA A 191 23.80 3.43 -27.85
N GLU A 192 24.04 4.69 -28.20
CA GLU A 192 24.30 5.79 -27.26
C GLU A 192 23.08 6.06 -26.36
N THR A 193 21.88 6.05 -26.94
CA THR A 193 20.61 6.18 -26.20
C THR A 193 20.42 5.01 -25.24
N PHE A 194 20.65 3.77 -25.69
CA PHE A 194 20.63 2.58 -24.83
C PHE A 194 21.63 2.69 -23.66
N ASN A 195 22.89 3.02 -23.95
CA ASN A 195 23.94 3.18 -22.93
C ASN A 195 23.59 4.27 -21.91
N THR A 196 22.94 5.36 -22.35
CA THR A 196 22.47 6.45 -21.50
C THR A 196 21.35 5.98 -20.57
N MET A 197 20.36 5.24 -21.08
CA MET A 197 19.29 4.66 -20.25
C MET A 197 19.86 3.64 -19.25
N SER A 198 20.77 2.76 -19.66
CA SER A 198 21.44 1.80 -18.77
C SER A 198 22.25 2.48 -17.67
N ALA A 199 22.91 3.62 -17.95
CA ALA A 199 23.60 4.41 -16.94
C ALA A 199 22.60 5.07 -15.96
N GLN A 200 21.56 5.74 -16.47
CA GLN A 200 20.52 6.36 -15.64
C GLN A 200 19.80 5.34 -14.74
N LEU A 201 19.50 4.14 -15.25
CA LEU A 201 18.93 3.05 -14.45
C LEU A 201 19.88 2.57 -13.35
N ARG A 202 21.17 2.44 -13.64
CA ARG A 202 22.19 2.04 -12.65
C ARG A 202 22.32 3.09 -11.54
N ASP A 203 22.39 4.36 -11.89
CA ASP A 203 22.52 5.45 -10.93
C ASP A 203 21.24 5.63 -10.10
N LEU A 204 20.06 5.47 -10.72
CA LEU A 204 18.78 5.47 -10.03
C LEU A 204 18.69 4.33 -9.02
N VAL A 205 18.97 3.08 -9.44
CA VAL A 205 18.94 1.89 -8.58
C VAL A 205 19.94 2.03 -7.43
N GLY A 206 21.20 2.39 -7.70
CA GLY A 206 22.19 2.59 -6.63
C GLY A 206 21.78 3.69 -5.64
N SER A 207 21.19 4.80 -6.12
CA SER A 207 20.66 5.85 -5.24
C SER A 207 19.44 5.42 -4.42
N LEU A 208 18.70 4.42 -4.90
CA LEU A 208 17.52 3.87 -4.23
C LEU A 208 17.93 2.81 -3.21
N GLU A 209 18.86 1.92 -3.56
CA GLU A 209 19.47 0.94 -2.67
C GLU A 209 20.15 1.63 -1.48
N GLN A 210 20.91 2.71 -1.72
CA GLN A 210 21.52 3.50 -0.64
C GLN A 210 20.45 4.11 0.28
N ARG A 211 19.42 4.77 -0.28
CA ARG A 211 18.32 5.36 0.52
C ARG A 211 17.52 4.31 1.29
N VAL A 212 17.30 3.13 0.71
CA VAL A 212 16.65 2.01 1.40
C VAL A 212 17.53 1.47 2.53
N ALA A 213 18.84 1.31 2.30
CA ALA A 213 19.78 0.84 3.33
C ALA A 213 19.88 1.82 4.50
N ASP A 214 19.96 3.13 4.22
CA ASP A 214 20.05 4.16 5.25
C ASP A 214 18.73 4.33 6.02
N ARG A 215 17.57 4.31 5.34
CA ARG A 215 16.26 4.30 6.02
C ARG A 215 16.04 3.03 6.84
N THR A 216 16.51 1.88 6.37
CA THR A 216 16.48 0.61 7.14
C THR A 216 17.35 0.70 8.39
N ARG A 217 18.53 1.35 8.31
CA ARG A 217 19.41 1.57 9.47
C ARG A 217 18.77 2.52 10.49
N ALA A 218 18.16 3.61 10.03
CA ALA A 218 17.44 4.55 10.90
C ALA A 218 16.26 3.86 11.63
N LEU A 219 15.46 3.07 10.89
CA LEU A 219 14.36 2.27 11.46
C LEU A 219 14.87 1.23 12.48
N ALA A 220 16.01 0.58 12.23
CA ALA A 220 16.60 -0.37 13.16
C ALA A 220 17.06 0.30 14.48
N THR A 221 17.75 1.44 14.40
CA THR A 221 18.14 2.24 15.57
C THR A 221 16.91 2.70 16.35
N SER A 222 15.90 3.27 15.66
CA SER A 222 14.65 3.68 16.29
C SER A 222 13.91 2.52 16.95
N THR A 223 13.95 1.31 16.36
CA THR A 223 13.31 0.12 16.93
C THR A 223 14.00 -0.34 18.21
N GLU A 224 15.34 -0.29 18.30
CA GLU A 224 16.06 -0.65 19.52
C GLU A 224 15.86 0.37 20.65
N VAL A 225 15.74 1.67 20.33
CA VAL A 225 15.32 2.70 21.29
C VAL A 225 13.89 2.44 21.76
N SER A 226 12.93 2.31 20.84
CA SER A 226 11.51 2.08 21.18
C SER A 226 11.31 0.81 22.02
N ARG A 227 12.07 -0.26 21.74
CA ARG A 227 12.06 -1.52 22.51
C ARG A 227 12.53 -1.35 23.94
N ARG A 228 13.49 -0.45 24.21
CA ARG A 228 13.93 -0.13 25.58
C ARG A 228 12.87 0.68 26.31
N LEU A 229 12.40 1.77 25.69
CA LEU A 229 11.36 2.63 26.25
C LEU A 229 10.09 1.83 26.58
N SER A 230 9.67 0.91 25.70
CA SER A 230 8.50 0.04 25.89
C SER A 230 8.63 -1.00 27.01
N THR A 231 9.79 -1.12 27.67
CA THR A 231 9.97 -1.98 28.86
C THR A 231 9.91 -1.22 30.19
N ILE A 232 9.80 0.12 30.15
CA ILE A 232 9.69 0.95 31.34
C ILE A 232 8.20 1.10 31.69
N LEU A 233 7.81 0.62 32.87
CA LEU A 233 6.43 0.67 33.36
C LEU A 233 6.16 1.82 34.35
N ASP A 234 7.17 2.67 34.59
CA ASP A 234 7.10 3.84 35.47
C ASP A 234 7.22 5.13 34.64
N ARG A 235 6.28 6.05 34.86
CA ARG A 235 6.09 7.26 34.05
C ARG A 235 7.28 8.23 34.13
N ASP A 236 7.82 8.42 35.33
CA ASP A 236 8.89 9.39 35.58
C ASP A 236 10.25 8.80 35.19
N ALA A 237 10.46 7.50 35.41
CA ALA A 237 11.63 6.77 34.92
C ALA A 237 11.68 6.75 33.38
N LEU A 238 10.55 6.58 32.69
CA LEU A 238 10.47 6.66 31.23
C LEU A 238 10.89 8.04 30.75
N VAL A 239 10.28 9.10 31.29
CA VAL A 239 10.60 10.49 30.93
C VAL A 239 12.08 10.81 31.18
N LYS A 240 12.63 10.38 32.31
CA LYS A 240 14.03 10.59 32.66
C LYS A 240 14.98 9.88 31.68
N GLU A 241 14.77 8.59 31.44
CA GLU A 241 15.64 7.79 30.56
C GLU A 241 15.67 8.36 29.14
N VAL A 242 14.53 8.85 28.63
CA VAL A 242 14.43 9.51 27.32
C VAL A 242 15.33 10.75 27.25
N VAL A 243 15.18 11.71 28.18
CA VAL A 243 15.92 12.98 28.08
C VAL A 243 17.43 12.77 28.29
N GLU A 244 17.82 11.86 29.19
CA GLU A 244 19.23 11.52 29.42
C GLU A 244 19.86 10.79 28.22
N GLN A 245 19.16 9.81 27.60
CA GLN A 245 19.69 9.11 26.42
C GLN A 245 19.84 10.04 25.21
N LEU A 246 18.87 10.93 24.94
CA LEU A 246 18.88 11.72 23.71
C LEU A 246 19.94 12.82 23.71
N VAL A 247 20.13 13.54 24.82
CA VAL A 247 21.26 14.48 24.96
C VAL A 247 22.59 13.76 24.87
N THR A 248 22.71 12.56 25.46
CA THR A 248 23.94 11.74 25.37
C THR A 248 24.22 11.23 23.96
N ALA A 249 23.19 10.94 23.16
CA ALA A 249 23.31 10.36 21.82
C ALA A 249 23.57 11.40 20.73
N PHE A 250 22.95 12.59 20.84
CA PHE A 250 22.96 13.62 19.80
C PHE A 250 23.77 14.88 20.16
N GLY A 251 24.10 15.09 21.44
CA GLY A 251 24.97 16.19 21.88
C GLY A 251 24.31 17.55 22.02
N TYR A 252 22.97 17.62 22.01
CA TYR A 252 22.20 18.86 22.23
C TYR A 252 22.54 19.51 23.58
N TYR A 253 22.45 20.84 23.67
CA TYR A 253 22.73 21.63 24.89
C TYR A 253 21.82 21.23 26.06
N TYR A 254 20.51 21.07 25.79
CA TYR A 254 19.52 20.73 26.80
C TYR A 254 18.30 20.03 26.19
N ALA A 255 17.61 19.20 26.98
CA ALA A 255 16.34 18.60 26.59
C ALA A 255 15.43 18.37 27.81
N HIS A 256 14.13 18.50 27.64
CA HIS A 256 13.13 18.27 28.68
C HIS A 256 11.75 17.86 28.17
N ILE A 257 10.96 17.23 29.03
CA ILE A 257 9.59 16.80 28.74
C ILE A 257 8.62 17.44 29.74
N TYR A 258 7.59 18.07 29.18
CA TYR A 258 6.37 18.40 29.89
C TYR A 258 5.31 17.36 29.57
N LEU A 259 4.54 16.95 30.57
CA LEU A 259 3.29 16.21 30.34
C LEU A 259 2.11 17.14 30.63
N PHE A 260 1.01 16.93 29.91
CA PHE A 260 -0.19 17.76 30.03
C PHE A 260 -1.03 17.33 31.23
N GLU A 261 -1.56 18.31 31.97
CA GLU A 261 -2.50 18.13 33.08
C GLU A 261 -3.80 18.85 32.73
N GLU A 262 -4.82 18.07 32.33
CA GLU A 262 -6.06 18.59 31.73
C GLU A 262 -6.84 19.53 32.66
N ASP A 263 -6.98 19.16 33.94
CA ASP A 263 -7.75 19.90 34.95
C ASP A 263 -7.33 21.37 35.11
N GLU A 264 -6.07 21.68 34.85
CA GLU A 264 -5.49 23.03 34.95
C GLU A 264 -5.02 23.59 33.59
N ASN A 265 -5.30 22.89 32.48
CA ASN A 265 -4.91 23.25 31.10
C ASN A 265 -3.41 23.65 30.97
N LYS A 266 -2.54 22.95 31.70
CA LYS A 266 -1.12 23.29 31.85
C LYS A 266 -0.21 22.13 31.45
N LEU A 267 0.99 22.48 31.03
CA LEU A 267 2.11 21.60 30.81
C LEU A 267 2.98 21.60 32.06
N VAL A 268 3.21 20.46 32.68
CA VAL A 268 4.06 20.32 33.88
C VAL A 268 5.30 19.51 33.55
N MET A 269 6.46 20.06 33.87
CA MET A 269 7.74 19.41 33.62
C MET A 269 7.86 18.14 34.48
N LYS A 270 8.13 17.00 33.84
CA LYS A 270 8.35 15.70 34.53
C LYS A 270 9.80 15.20 34.42
N GLY A 271 10.62 15.79 33.54
CA GLY A 271 12.06 15.57 33.53
C GLY A 271 12.80 16.48 32.55
N GLY A 272 14.10 16.66 32.77
CA GLY A 272 15.02 17.41 31.91
C GLY A 272 16.47 17.18 32.33
N THR A 273 17.43 17.54 31.47
CA THR A 273 18.83 17.14 31.64
C THR A 273 19.67 18.08 32.52
N GLY A 274 20.74 17.54 33.10
CA GLY A 274 21.73 18.31 33.86
C GLY A 274 21.19 19.01 35.12
N GLU A 275 21.94 20.00 35.60
CA GLU A 275 21.59 20.77 36.81
C GLU A 275 20.35 21.66 36.58
N ALA A 276 20.25 22.31 35.41
CA ALA A 276 19.08 23.10 35.03
C ALA A 276 17.79 22.26 35.07
N GLY A 277 17.83 21.04 34.53
CA GLY A 277 16.70 20.11 34.56
C GLY A 277 16.26 19.74 35.97
N GLN A 278 17.21 19.45 36.87
CA GLN A 278 16.93 19.13 38.27
C GLN A 278 16.35 20.33 39.04
N VAL A 279 16.85 21.55 38.78
CA VAL A 279 16.34 22.78 39.41
C VAL A 279 14.94 23.13 38.91
N LEU A 280 14.64 22.94 37.62
CA LEU A 280 13.30 23.21 37.07
C LEU A 280 12.28 22.16 37.52
N LEU A 281 12.67 20.88 37.57
CA LEU A 281 11.82 19.79 38.07
C LEU A 281 11.49 19.97 39.57
N SER A 282 12.50 20.27 40.41
CA SER A 282 12.29 20.51 41.85
C SER A 282 11.51 21.79 42.17
N ARG A 283 11.44 22.75 41.24
CA ARG A 283 10.55 23.91 41.29
C ARG A 283 9.13 23.61 40.79
N GLY A 284 8.88 22.45 40.21
CA GLY A 284 7.61 22.11 39.56
C GLY A 284 7.31 23.05 38.38
N HIS A 285 8.27 23.26 37.49
CA HIS A 285 8.11 24.23 36.39
C HIS A 285 6.90 23.91 35.49
N THR A 286 6.10 24.93 35.19
CA THR A 286 4.89 24.80 34.37
C THR A 286 4.80 25.84 33.26
N ILE A 287 4.18 25.46 32.15
CA ILE A 287 3.88 26.31 30.99
C ILE A 287 2.37 26.23 30.71
N GLN A 288 1.75 27.33 30.32
CA GLN A 288 0.33 27.36 29.93
C GLN A 288 0.18 26.97 28.45
N LYS A 289 -0.88 26.25 28.10
CA LYS A 289 -1.19 25.91 26.70
C LYS A 289 -1.29 27.20 25.85
N GLY A 290 -0.76 27.15 24.63
CA GLY A 290 -0.61 28.30 23.71
C GLY A 290 0.55 29.26 24.03
N ARG A 291 1.24 29.15 25.18
CA ARG A 291 2.27 30.11 25.61
C ARG A 291 3.69 29.57 25.46
N GLY A 292 4.58 30.30 24.77
CA GLY A 292 5.94 29.84 24.48
C GLY A 292 5.97 28.74 23.42
N LEU A 293 7.15 28.33 22.95
CA LEU A 293 7.27 27.36 21.85
C LEU A 293 6.63 26.02 22.23
N VAL A 294 6.93 25.54 23.44
CA VAL A 294 6.30 24.38 24.09
C VAL A 294 4.77 24.50 24.14
N GLY A 295 4.24 25.63 24.63
CA GLY A 295 2.80 25.83 24.75
C GLY A 295 2.09 25.90 23.39
N ARG A 296 2.71 26.52 22.38
CA ARG A 296 2.21 26.53 21.00
C ARG A 296 2.17 25.12 20.42
N ALA A 297 3.23 24.32 20.57
CA ALA A 297 3.27 22.93 20.08
C ALA A 297 2.13 22.07 20.67
N ALA A 298 1.80 22.27 21.96
CA ALA A 298 0.66 21.60 22.60
C ALA A 298 -0.72 22.11 22.16
N GLU A 299 -0.82 23.34 21.67
CA GLU A 299 -2.06 23.95 21.17
C GLU A 299 -2.33 23.60 19.71
N SER A 300 -1.30 23.63 18.85
CA SER A 300 -1.42 23.30 17.43
C SER A 300 -1.32 21.80 17.11
N ASN A 301 -0.90 20.97 18.08
CA ASN A 301 -0.51 19.57 17.87
C ASN A 301 0.45 19.41 16.68
N ALA A 302 1.46 20.28 16.62
CA ALA A 302 2.43 20.34 15.53
C ALA A 302 3.82 20.74 16.03
N VAL A 303 4.86 20.33 15.30
CA VAL A 303 6.25 20.71 15.55
C VAL A 303 6.42 22.22 15.47
N VAL A 304 7.11 22.80 16.46
CA VAL A 304 7.54 24.20 16.48
C VAL A 304 9.07 24.21 16.51
N LEU A 305 9.70 24.44 15.35
CA LEU A 305 11.16 24.56 15.18
C LEU A 305 11.54 26.04 15.03
N VAL A 306 12.57 26.49 15.76
CA VAL A 306 13.05 27.87 15.78
C VAL A 306 14.57 27.92 15.69
N GLY A 307 15.10 28.53 14.63
CA GLY A 307 16.54 28.61 14.34
C GLY A 307 17.32 29.68 15.13
N ASP A 308 16.70 30.83 15.44
CA ASP A 308 17.26 31.85 16.35
C ASP A 308 16.21 32.36 17.35
N THR A 309 16.22 31.78 18.55
CA THR A 309 15.31 32.09 19.66
C THR A 309 15.31 33.57 20.06
N LEU A 310 16.44 34.27 19.88
CA LEU A 310 16.56 35.70 20.19
C LEU A 310 15.75 36.61 19.24
N ASN A 311 15.30 36.08 18.11
CA ASN A 311 14.51 36.78 17.10
C ASN A 311 13.05 36.28 17.00
N GLU A 312 12.64 35.32 17.85
CA GLU A 312 11.33 34.66 17.77
C GLU A 312 10.26 35.33 18.64
N GLU A 313 9.08 35.61 18.06
CA GLU A 313 7.99 36.26 18.80
C GLU A 313 7.29 35.27 19.76
N GLY A 314 7.32 35.60 21.05
CA GLY A 314 6.68 34.82 22.10
C GLY A 314 7.55 33.70 22.69
N TRP A 315 8.84 33.60 22.33
CA TRP A 315 9.80 32.75 23.05
C TRP A 315 9.88 33.15 24.54
N LEU A 316 10.19 32.17 25.41
CA LEU A 316 10.22 32.33 26.86
C LEU A 316 11.65 32.02 27.39
N PRO A 317 12.55 33.02 27.47
CA PRO A 317 13.91 32.80 27.97
C PRO A 317 13.90 32.28 29.41
N ASN A 318 14.80 31.33 29.69
CA ASN A 318 14.96 30.71 31.00
C ASN A 318 16.32 31.08 31.59
N GLU A 319 16.35 31.63 32.81
CA GLU A 319 17.57 32.09 33.50
C GLU A 319 18.62 30.98 33.70
N LEU A 320 18.20 29.71 33.67
CA LEU A 320 19.07 28.54 33.82
C LEU A 320 19.63 28.01 32.49
N LEU A 321 19.17 28.56 31.36
CA LEU A 321 19.53 28.15 29.99
C LEU A 321 19.87 29.40 29.13
N PRO A 322 20.80 30.26 29.58
CA PRO A 322 21.03 31.57 28.94
C PRO A 322 21.65 31.49 27.54
N GLU A 323 22.27 30.36 27.19
CA GLU A 323 22.95 30.18 25.90
C GLU A 323 22.03 29.62 24.81
N THR A 324 20.77 29.24 25.09
CA THR A 324 19.86 28.65 24.08
C THR A 324 19.67 29.58 22.88
N ARG A 325 20.06 29.10 21.69
CA ARG A 325 19.98 29.82 20.40
C ARG A 325 19.00 29.20 19.41
N SER A 326 18.84 27.88 19.39
CA SER A 326 17.79 27.21 18.62
C SER A 326 17.02 26.25 19.50
N GLU A 327 15.71 26.12 19.28
CA GLU A 327 14.78 25.36 20.11
C GLU A 327 13.77 24.62 19.22
N VAL A 328 13.46 23.37 19.54
CA VAL A 328 12.38 22.61 18.92
C VAL A 328 11.48 21.98 19.96
N ALA A 329 10.19 22.30 19.87
CA ALA A 329 9.14 21.69 20.66
C ALA A 329 8.31 20.75 19.77
N VAL A 330 8.31 19.46 20.09
CA VAL A 330 7.55 18.42 19.37
C VAL A 330 6.42 17.85 20.27
N PRO A 331 5.16 17.79 19.80
CA PRO A 331 4.07 17.21 20.57
C PRO A 331 4.27 15.71 20.80
N ILE A 332 4.03 15.28 22.05
CA ILE A 332 3.89 13.88 22.45
C ILE A 332 2.38 13.58 22.37
N ALA A 333 1.92 13.02 21.25
CA ALA A 333 0.49 12.91 20.96
C ALA A 333 0.07 11.55 20.38
N ILE A 334 -1.21 11.21 20.56
CA ILE A 334 -1.89 10.07 19.92
C ILE A 334 -3.13 10.59 19.19
N GLY A 335 -3.04 10.69 17.87
CA GLY A 335 -4.04 11.38 17.06
C GLY A 335 -4.15 12.84 17.49
N ASP A 336 -5.36 13.29 17.81
CA ASP A 336 -5.64 14.65 18.26
C ASP A 336 -5.36 14.88 19.77
N ASN A 337 -5.08 13.82 20.54
CA ASN A 337 -4.81 13.94 21.98
C ASN A 337 -3.33 14.20 22.27
N VAL A 338 -3.03 15.34 22.90
CA VAL A 338 -1.66 15.76 23.29
C VAL A 338 -1.40 15.39 24.74
N LEU A 339 -0.62 14.33 24.95
CA LEU A 339 -0.19 13.83 26.27
C LEU A 339 0.92 14.70 26.90
N GLY A 340 1.63 15.47 26.08
CA GLY A 340 2.74 16.32 26.51
C GLY A 340 3.50 16.96 25.35
N VAL A 341 4.65 17.54 25.65
CA VAL A 341 5.59 18.11 24.68
C VAL A 341 7.01 17.73 25.09
N PHE A 342 7.79 17.29 24.12
CA PHE A 342 9.22 17.08 24.24
C PHE A 342 9.92 18.28 23.60
N ASP A 343 10.83 18.90 24.35
CA ASP A 343 11.51 20.13 23.96
C ASP A 343 13.03 19.96 24.03
N VAL A 344 13.72 20.38 22.97
CA VAL A 344 15.17 20.24 22.78
C VAL A 344 15.77 21.59 22.37
N GLN A 345 16.92 21.93 22.96
CA GLN A 345 17.57 23.22 22.82
C GLN A 345 19.06 23.06 22.48
N HIS A 346 19.59 23.97 21.67
CA HIS A 346 21.00 24.05 21.29
C HIS A 346 21.52 25.48 21.45
N ASP A 347 22.78 25.62 21.85
CA ASP A 347 23.56 26.85 21.97
C ASP A 347 24.08 27.44 20.64
N VAL A 348 23.61 26.93 19.50
CA VAL A 348 24.03 27.33 18.14
C VAL A 348 22.83 27.77 17.31
N ILE A 349 22.95 28.90 16.59
CA ILE A 349 21.92 29.37 15.64
C ILE A 349 21.79 28.34 14.51
N ASP A 350 20.56 27.98 14.15
CA ASP A 350 20.24 26.90 13.21
C ASP A 350 20.90 25.54 13.59
N GLY A 351 21.21 25.36 14.88
CA GLY A 351 21.86 24.15 15.41
C GLY A 351 20.95 22.92 15.48
N ILE A 352 19.64 23.10 15.30
CA ILE A 352 18.64 22.03 15.18
C ILE A 352 18.02 22.15 13.79
N THR A 353 18.09 21.08 12.99
CA THR A 353 17.62 21.07 11.60
C THR A 353 16.19 20.51 11.44
N GLU A 354 15.63 20.60 10.24
CA GLU A 354 14.38 19.90 9.90
C GLU A 354 14.51 18.36 10.02
N GLU A 355 15.71 17.79 9.76
CA GLU A 355 15.95 16.35 9.92
C GLU A 355 16.00 15.94 11.40
N ASP A 356 16.59 16.77 12.27
CA ASP A 356 16.49 16.61 13.72
C ASP A 356 15.03 16.69 14.18
N ALA A 357 14.26 17.65 13.67
CA ALA A 357 12.85 17.82 14.03
C ALA A 357 11.97 16.62 13.60
N GLU A 358 12.18 16.05 12.40
CA GLU A 358 11.54 14.80 11.97
C GLU A 358 11.90 13.62 12.89
N LEU A 359 13.18 13.50 13.26
CA LEU A 359 13.68 12.44 14.15
C LEU A 359 13.09 12.57 15.55
N LEU A 360 13.09 13.78 16.12
CA LEU A 360 12.55 14.07 17.45
C LEU A 360 11.03 13.87 17.49
N GLN A 361 10.28 14.24 16.44
CA GLN A 361 8.85 13.90 16.34
C GLN A 361 8.62 12.39 16.24
N SER A 362 9.45 11.66 15.48
CA SER A 362 9.38 10.20 15.43
C SER A 362 9.56 9.57 16.81
N ILE A 363 10.49 10.09 17.61
CA ILE A 363 10.74 9.65 18.98
C ILE A 363 9.59 10.08 19.90
N ALA A 364 9.07 11.30 19.79
CA ALA A 364 7.92 11.77 20.58
C ALA A 364 6.66 10.89 20.38
N ASN A 365 6.42 10.41 19.16
CA ASN A 365 5.35 9.45 18.88
C ASN A 365 5.57 8.11 19.62
N GLN A 366 6.83 7.69 19.82
CA GLN A 366 7.18 6.47 20.58
C GLN A 366 7.03 6.70 22.10
N ILE A 367 7.37 7.89 22.60
CA ILE A 367 7.10 8.30 23.99
C ILE A 367 5.58 8.27 24.25
N ALA A 368 4.78 8.81 23.32
CA ALA A 368 3.33 8.85 23.46
C ALA A 368 2.71 7.45 23.59
N VAL A 369 3.11 6.51 22.72
CA VAL A 369 2.71 5.10 22.80
C VAL A 369 3.16 4.45 24.12
N ALA A 370 4.38 4.72 24.58
CA ALA A 370 4.88 4.18 25.85
C ALA A 370 4.10 4.72 27.07
N LEU A 371 3.81 6.02 27.12
CA LEU A 371 2.98 6.64 28.16
C LEU A 371 1.56 6.05 28.18
N GLN A 372 0.94 5.89 27.01
CA GLN A 372 -0.41 5.30 26.90
C GLN A 372 -0.43 3.83 27.35
N ASN A 373 0.66 3.08 27.10
CA ASN A 373 0.81 1.71 27.59
C ASN A 373 0.96 1.65 29.12
N ILE A 374 1.67 2.61 29.74
CA ILE A 374 1.79 2.71 31.22
C ILE A 374 0.40 2.97 31.83
N GLU A 375 -0.29 4.01 31.40
CA GLU A 375 -1.65 4.36 31.88
C GLU A 375 -2.65 3.20 31.68
N SER A 376 -2.56 2.49 30.55
CA SER A 376 -3.37 1.30 30.28
C SER A 376 -3.03 0.15 31.23
N ALA A 377 -1.74 -0.07 31.53
CA ALA A 377 -1.30 -1.11 32.45
C ALA A 377 -1.71 -0.82 33.90
N GLU A 378 -1.60 0.44 34.35
CA GLU A 378 -2.09 0.91 35.66
C GLU A 378 -3.61 0.71 35.78
N THR A 379 -4.37 1.09 34.74
CA THR A 379 -5.83 0.91 34.69
C THR A 379 -6.24 -0.57 34.74
N VAL A 380 -5.53 -1.43 34.02
CA VAL A 380 -5.77 -2.88 34.03
C VAL A 380 -5.38 -3.49 35.38
N ALA A 381 -4.28 -3.06 35.99
CA ALA A 381 -3.85 -3.53 37.31
C ALA A 381 -4.86 -3.15 38.41
N LYS A 382 -5.33 -1.89 38.44
CA LYS A 382 -6.39 -1.43 39.36
C LYS A 382 -7.64 -2.31 39.24
N ARG A 383 -8.15 -2.50 38.01
CA ARG A 383 -9.33 -3.34 37.74
C ARG A 383 -9.11 -4.82 38.08
N ALA A 384 -7.89 -5.34 37.97
CA ALA A 384 -7.57 -6.70 38.41
C ALA A 384 -7.66 -6.85 39.94
N THR A 385 -7.12 -5.89 40.71
CA THR A 385 -7.22 -5.88 42.18
C THR A 385 -8.66 -5.71 42.66
N GLU A 386 -9.46 -4.88 42.00
CA GLU A 386 -10.90 -4.72 42.28
C GLU A 386 -11.67 -6.03 42.07
N LEU A 387 -11.42 -6.72 40.95
CA LEU A 387 -12.05 -8.02 40.65
C LEU A 387 -11.58 -9.15 41.58
N GLU A 388 -10.29 -9.17 41.95
CA GLU A 388 -9.75 -10.10 42.94
C GLU A 388 -10.41 -9.88 44.31
N THR A 389 -10.61 -8.63 44.70
CA THR A 389 -11.31 -8.26 45.94
C THR A 389 -12.77 -8.73 45.94
N VAL A 390 -13.49 -8.54 44.83
CA VAL A 390 -14.86 -9.04 44.64
C VAL A 390 -14.92 -10.58 44.74
N ALA A 391 -13.95 -11.28 44.16
CA ALA A 391 -13.84 -12.73 44.25
C ALA A 391 -13.47 -13.22 45.67
N ALA A 392 -12.61 -12.49 46.39
CA ALA A 392 -12.26 -12.78 47.78
C ALA A 392 -13.46 -12.61 48.71
N ILE A 393 -14.22 -11.51 48.59
CA ILE A 393 -15.47 -11.29 49.34
C ILE A 393 -16.51 -12.35 48.99
N SER A 394 -16.63 -12.71 47.70
CA SER A 394 -17.49 -13.82 47.24
C SER A 394 -17.12 -15.15 47.89
N THR A 395 -15.82 -15.39 48.12
CA THR A 395 -15.34 -16.63 48.76
C THR A 395 -15.62 -16.60 50.26
N ALA A 396 -15.28 -15.51 50.95
CA ALA A 396 -15.50 -15.33 52.39
C ALA A 396 -16.99 -15.46 52.76
N THR A 397 -17.88 -14.82 52.01
CA THR A 397 -19.34 -14.89 52.22
C THR A 397 -19.97 -16.25 51.91
N ALA A 398 -19.25 -17.16 51.25
CA ALA A 398 -19.69 -18.52 50.96
C ALA A 398 -19.09 -19.60 51.89
N THR A 399 -17.96 -19.32 52.55
CA THR A 399 -17.23 -20.31 53.38
C THR A 399 -17.30 -20.04 54.87
N ILE A 400 -17.34 -18.78 55.30
CA ILE A 400 -17.34 -18.40 56.72
C ILE A 400 -18.76 -18.54 57.27
N GLN A 401 -18.93 -19.39 58.29
CA GLN A 401 -20.23 -19.64 58.91
C GLN A 401 -20.56 -18.67 60.04
N ASP A 402 -19.54 -18.12 60.72
CA ASP A 402 -19.77 -17.09 61.72
C ASP A 402 -20.04 -15.74 61.06
N THR A 403 -21.17 -15.13 61.45
CA THR A 403 -21.65 -13.89 60.84
C THR A 403 -20.77 -12.67 61.20
N PHE A 404 -20.08 -12.70 62.34
CA PHE A 404 -19.20 -11.62 62.77
C PHE A 404 -17.87 -11.70 61.99
N GLU A 405 -17.21 -12.87 62.02
CA GLU A 405 -15.97 -13.16 61.27
C GLU A 405 -16.13 -12.88 59.76
N MET A 406 -17.28 -13.23 59.18
CA MET A 406 -17.60 -12.97 57.77
C MET A 406 -17.67 -11.47 57.45
N LEU A 407 -18.27 -10.67 58.33
CA LEU A 407 -18.43 -9.23 58.12
C LEU A 407 -17.13 -8.47 58.34
N GLU A 408 -16.35 -8.82 59.36
CA GLU A 408 -14.99 -8.26 59.55
C GLU A 408 -14.11 -8.56 58.33
N THR A 409 -14.07 -9.83 57.90
CA THR A 409 -13.31 -10.25 56.71
C THR A 409 -13.72 -9.47 55.47
N MET A 410 -15.02 -9.32 55.22
CA MET A 410 -15.54 -8.57 54.08
C MET A 410 -15.17 -7.08 54.16
N VAL A 411 -15.25 -6.47 55.33
CA VAL A 411 -14.90 -5.05 55.53
C VAL A 411 -13.40 -4.81 55.32
N HIS A 412 -12.52 -5.68 55.81
CA HIS A 412 -11.07 -5.55 55.57
C HIS A 412 -10.68 -5.78 54.11
N LEU A 413 -11.29 -6.75 53.44
CA LEU A 413 -11.10 -6.96 52.00
C LEU A 413 -11.56 -5.73 51.22
N THR A 414 -12.72 -5.17 51.56
CA THR A 414 -13.25 -3.96 50.91
C THR A 414 -12.32 -2.76 51.13
N GLN A 415 -11.93 -2.49 52.38
CA GLN A 415 -11.06 -1.35 52.72
C GLN A 415 -9.71 -1.42 51.99
N ARG A 416 -9.04 -2.58 52.05
CA ARG A 416 -7.70 -2.76 51.45
C ARG A 416 -7.75 -2.86 49.93
N GLY A 417 -8.71 -3.59 49.38
CA GLY A 417 -8.80 -3.89 47.95
C GLY A 417 -9.20 -2.70 47.09
N PHE A 418 -10.03 -1.80 47.62
CA PHE A 418 -10.44 -0.56 46.94
C PHE A 418 -9.64 0.68 47.40
N GLY A 419 -8.62 0.53 48.26
CA GLY A 419 -7.77 1.64 48.73
C GLY A 419 -8.55 2.73 49.48
N LEU A 420 -9.50 2.32 50.31
CA LEU A 420 -10.43 3.20 51.04
C LEU A 420 -9.81 3.67 52.37
N TYR A 421 -10.28 4.81 52.86
CA TYR A 421 -9.89 5.30 54.19
C TYR A 421 -10.42 4.34 55.27
N HIS A 422 -11.74 4.15 55.30
CA HIS A 422 -12.45 3.17 56.13
C HIS A 422 -13.65 2.57 55.40
N ALA A 423 -14.12 1.44 55.94
CA ALA A 423 -15.38 0.81 55.58
C ALA A 423 -16.09 0.31 56.86
N HIS A 424 -17.42 0.30 56.86
CA HIS A 424 -18.25 -0.19 57.96
C HIS A 424 -19.43 -1.02 57.43
N VAL A 425 -19.85 -2.03 58.20
CA VAL A 425 -21.18 -2.64 58.02
C VAL A 425 -22.05 -2.28 59.22
N PHE A 426 -23.15 -1.59 58.92
CA PHE A 426 -24.24 -1.32 59.84
C PHE A 426 -25.32 -2.39 59.65
N ARG A 427 -25.69 -3.12 60.70
CA ARG A 427 -26.84 -4.05 60.70
C ARG A 427 -28.10 -3.33 61.14
N TYR A 428 -29.20 -3.53 60.42
CA TYR A 428 -30.51 -3.00 60.77
C TYR A 428 -31.18 -3.81 61.91
N GLN A 429 -31.68 -3.11 62.93
CA GLN A 429 -32.48 -3.65 64.04
C GLN A 429 -33.94 -3.21 63.89
N GLU A 430 -34.73 -4.05 63.22
CA GLU A 430 -36.16 -3.81 62.92
C GLU A 430 -37.02 -3.55 64.18
N GLU A 431 -36.71 -4.16 65.33
CA GLU A 431 -37.43 -3.97 66.60
C GLU A 431 -37.28 -2.57 67.23
N LYS A 432 -36.36 -1.74 66.71
CA LYS A 432 -36.07 -0.40 67.23
C LYS A 432 -35.93 0.68 66.15
N GLU A 433 -35.95 0.28 64.88
CA GLU A 433 -35.62 1.13 63.73
C GLU A 433 -34.22 1.78 63.86
N GLU A 434 -33.21 0.98 64.23
CA GLU A 434 -31.82 1.42 64.46
C GLU A 434 -30.82 0.73 63.51
N LEU A 435 -29.73 1.41 63.16
CA LEU A 435 -28.57 0.88 62.44
C LEU A 435 -27.36 0.80 63.38
N GLN A 436 -26.89 -0.41 63.69
CA GLN A 436 -25.76 -0.67 64.61
C GLN A 436 -24.51 -1.08 63.83
N ILE A 437 -23.33 -0.50 64.13
CA ILE A 437 -22.07 -1.01 63.58
C ILE A 437 -21.78 -2.42 64.11
N VAL A 438 -21.61 -3.37 63.20
CA VAL A 438 -21.30 -4.78 63.48
C VAL A 438 -19.98 -5.27 62.86
N ALA A 439 -19.38 -4.48 61.97
CA ALA A 439 -18.01 -4.64 61.50
C ALA A 439 -17.45 -3.28 61.06
N CYS A 440 -16.15 -3.05 61.25
CA CYS A 440 -15.47 -1.79 60.93
C CYS A 440 -14.01 -2.04 60.57
N GLY A 441 -13.51 -1.36 59.54
CA GLY A 441 -12.14 -1.45 59.08
C GLY A 441 -11.17 -0.71 60.01
N TYR A 442 -9.97 -1.25 60.18
CA TYR A 442 -8.86 -0.65 60.94
C TYR A 442 -7.62 -0.50 60.06
N GLN A 443 -6.77 0.47 60.39
CA GLN A 443 -5.45 0.65 59.81
C GLN A 443 -4.36 0.10 60.75
N GLU A 444 -3.18 -0.24 60.19
CA GLU A 444 -2.07 -0.80 60.96
C GLU A 444 -1.41 0.30 61.83
N GLY A 445 -1.93 0.47 63.05
CA GLY A 445 -1.53 1.52 63.99
C GLY A 445 -2.66 2.10 64.84
N ASP A 446 -3.92 1.75 64.57
CA ASP A 446 -5.06 2.21 65.38
C ASP A 446 -4.96 1.70 66.83
N GLU A 447 -4.99 2.61 67.81
CA GLU A 447 -4.95 2.25 69.25
C GLU A 447 -6.25 1.61 69.77
N GLN A 448 -7.28 1.47 68.93
CA GLN A 448 -8.57 0.90 69.30
C GLN A 448 -9.05 -0.09 68.23
N GLU A 449 -9.67 -1.18 68.69
CA GLU A 449 -10.29 -2.25 67.89
C GLU A 449 -11.64 -1.81 67.28
N GLY A 450 -11.63 -0.62 66.66
CA GLY A 450 -12.74 0.01 65.97
C GLY A 450 -13.91 0.49 66.84
N THR A 451 -14.98 0.94 66.18
CA THR A 451 -16.26 1.36 66.78
C THR A 451 -17.17 0.17 67.14
N HIS A 452 -16.60 -1.02 67.38
CA HIS A 452 -17.32 -2.28 67.39
C HIS A 452 -18.47 -2.31 68.42
N GLY A 453 -19.70 -2.43 67.91
CA GLY A 453 -20.91 -2.55 68.73
C GLY A 453 -21.33 -1.31 69.54
N THR A 454 -20.55 -0.22 69.55
CA THR A 454 -20.81 0.97 70.38
C THR A 454 -21.58 2.07 69.66
N ALA A 455 -21.38 2.23 68.35
CA ALA A 455 -22.10 3.23 67.55
C ALA A 455 -23.45 2.69 67.04
N VAL A 456 -24.50 3.47 67.28
CA VAL A 456 -25.87 3.22 66.82
C VAL A 456 -26.44 4.50 66.22
N ILE A 457 -27.02 4.40 65.02
CA ILE A 457 -27.66 5.51 64.31
C ILE A 457 -29.17 5.19 64.17
N PRO A 458 -30.08 6.00 64.72
CA PRO A 458 -31.52 5.83 64.48
C PRO A 458 -31.85 5.95 62.99
N LEU A 459 -32.77 5.14 62.47
CA LEU A 459 -33.16 5.19 61.05
C LEU A 459 -33.83 6.52 60.70
N GLU A 460 -34.47 7.20 61.65
CA GLU A 460 -35.05 8.54 61.47
C GLU A 460 -34.00 9.68 61.45
N GLN A 461 -32.73 9.41 61.77
CA GLN A 461 -31.66 10.42 61.85
C GLN A 461 -31.50 11.16 60.49
N GLU A 462 -32.05 12.37 60.36
CA GLU A 462 -31.99 13.14 59.12
C GLU A 462 -30.54 13.44 58.72
N GLN A 463 -29.72 13.85 59.69
CA GLN A 463 -28.28 14.04 59.58
C GLN A 463 -27.54 12.70 59.76
N SER A 464 -27.62 11.85 58.75
CA SER A 464 -26.73 10.71 58.48
C SER A 464 -26.95 10.18 57.07
N LEU A 465 -25.86 9.99 56.30
CA LEU A 465 -25.92 9.44 54.94
C LEU A 465 -26.22 7.93 54.97
N VAL A 466 -25.65 7.22 55.94
CA VAL A 466 -25.96 5.82 56.25
C VAL A 466 -27.45 5.63 56.56
N ALA A 467 -28.03 6.47 57.42
CA ALA A 467 -29.48 6.40 57.71
C ALA A 467 -30.33 6.83 56.50
N ARG A 468 -29.88 7.84 55.71
CA ARG A 468 -30.53 8.23 54.46
C ARG A 468 -30.60 7.05 53.48
N CYS A 469 -29.48 6.34 53.27
CA CYS A 469 -29.39 5.13 52.46
C CYS A 469 -30.35 4.03 52.96
N GLY A 470 -30.41 3.81 54.27
CA GLY A 470 -31.36 2.87 54.88
C GLY A 470 -32.83 3.25 54.61
N ARG A 471 -33.19 4.53 54.78
CA ARG A 471 -34.55 5.05 54.51
C ARG A 471 -34.94 4.94 53.05
N THR A 472 -34.06 5.37 52.13
CA THR A 472 -34.34 5.40 50.68
C THR A 472 -34.26 4.04 50.02
N ARG A 473 -33.55 3.06 50.62
CA ARG A 473 -33.15 1.79 49.99
C ARG A 473 -32.41 2.00 48.67
N GLN A 474 -31.64 3.09 48.54
CA GLN A 474 -30.85 3.42 47.36
C GLN A 474 -29.43 3.84 47.76
N PRO A 475 -28.41 3.62 46.90
CA PRO A 475 -27.08 4.18 47.08
C PRO A 475 -27.10 5.70 47.34
N VAL A 476 -26.18 6.18 48.16
CA VAL A 476 -25.97 7.59 48.48
C VAL A 476 -24.49 7.91 48.31
N ILE A 477 -24.13 8.55 47.20
CA ILE A 477 -22.81 9.14 46.98
C ILE A 477 -22.81 10.59 47.51
N VAL A 478 -21.80 10.96 48.31
CA VAL A 478 -21.53 12.36 48.67
C VAL A 478 -20.04 12.62 48.53
N ASN A 479 -19.68 13.56 47.65
CA ASN A 479 -18.30 13.80 47.23
C ASN A 479 -17.60 15.03 47.85
N ASP A 480 -18.32 15.82 48.65
CA ASP A 480 -17.74 16.68 49.70
C ASP A 480 -18.67 16.70 50.92
N VAL A 481 -18.46 15.78 51.85
CA VAL A 481 -19.31 15.61 53.04
C VAL A 481 -19.38 16.85 53.93
N ARG A 482 -18.37 17.72 53.87
CA ARG A 482 -18.28 18.94 54.69
C ARG A 482 -19.26 20.03 54.24
N ASN A 483 -19.76 19.92 53.01
CA ASN A 483 -20.76 20.79 52.42
C ASN A 483 -22.17 20.17 52.37
N GLU A 484 -22.34 18.94 52.88
CA GLU A 484 -23.58 18.18 52.85
C GLU A 484 -24.36 18.32 54.18
N PRO A 485 -25.56 18.96 54.19
CA PRO A 485 -26.32 19.18 55.43
C PRO A 485 -26.79 17.89 56.13
N GLY A 486 -26.91 16.79 55.37
CA GLY A 486 -27.29 15.47 55.85
C GLY A 486 -26.13 14.61 56.38
N TRP A 487 -24.90 15.14 56.47
CA TRP A 487 -23.75 14.38 56.96
C TRP A 487 -23.73 14.23 58.49
N LEU A 488 -23.16 13.12 58.97
CA LEU A 488 -22.92 12.85 60.39
C LEU A 488 -21.40 12.68 60.62
N PRO A 489 -20.68 13.72 61.10
CA PRO A 489 -19.25 13.62 61.30
C PRO A 489 -18.90 12.60 62.39
N ASN A 490 -18.14 11.56 62.04
CA ASN A 490 -17.54 10.63 63.00
C ASN A 490 -16.26 11.27 63.60
N PRO A 491 -16.19 11.52 64.92
CA PRO A 491 -15.00 12.14 65.55
C PRO A 491 -13.72 11.31 65.44
N GLN A 492 -13.82 10.00 65.21
CA GLN A 492 -12.66 9.12 65.00
C GLN A 492 -12.16 9.16 63.55
N LEU A 493 -12.95 9.68 62.60
CA LEU A 493 -12.62 9.78 61.16
C LEU A 493 -12.60 11.24 60.67
N PRO A 494 -11.77 12.13 61.26
CA PRO A 494 -11.76 13.57 60.96
C PRO A 494 -11.34 13.92 59.52
N ASN A 495 -10.70 12.98 58.82
CA ASN A 495 -10.17 13.20 57.48
C ASN A 495 -11.17 12.90 56.35
N THR A 496 -12.34 12.31 56.62
CA THR A 496 -13.33 11.99 55.58
C THR A 496 -13.71 13.23 54.75
N ARG A 497 -13.74 13.04 53.43
CA ARG A 497 -14.09 14.05 52.41
C ARG A 497 -15.17 13.53 51.45
N SER A 498 -15.08 12.28 51.02
CA SER A 498 -16.16 11.57 50.32
C SER A 498 -16.68 10.40 51.16
N GLU A 499 -17.98 10.13 51.06
CA GLU A 499 -18.70 9.03 51.74
C GLU A 499 -19.69 8.41 50.74
N LEU A 500 -19.73 7.07 50.70
CA LEU A 500 -20.63 6.28 49.87
C LEU A 500 -21.31 5.22 50.75
N ALA A 501 -22.61 5.36 50.94
CA ALA A 501 -23.44 4.38 51.62
C ALA A 501 -24.26 3.59 50.59
N VAL A 502 -24.24 2.26 50.67
CA VAL A 502 -25.03 1.36 49.81
C VAL A 502 -25.85 0.37 50.64
N PRO A 503 -27.11 0.08 50.28
CA PRO A 503 -28.02 -0.66 51.15
C PRO A 503 -27.83 -2.18 50.97
N MET A 504 -27.76 -2.90 52.09
CA MET A 504 -27.68 -4.36 52.11
C MET A 504 -29.09 -4.93 52.16
N ILE A 505 -29.63 -5.32 50.99
CA ILE A 505 -31.03 -5.69 50.81
C ILE A 505 -31.14 -7.11 50.23
N VAL A 506 -32.19 -7.84 50.62
CA VAL A 506 -32.68 -9.02 49.89
C VAL A 506 -34.18 -8.89 49.64
N GLY A 507 -34.59 -8.89 48.36
CA GLY A 507 -35.97 -8.51 47.98
C GLY A 507 -36.22 -7.05 48.34
N ASP A 508 -37.23 -6.79 49.18
CA ASP A 508 -37.53 -5.46 49.74
C ASP A 508 -36.96 -5.26 51.17
N GLN A 509 -36.39 -6.31 51.77
CA GLN A 509 -35.95 -6.31 53.17
C GLN A 509 -34.54 -5.71 53.31
N LEU A 510 -34.46 -4.59 54.03
CA LEU A 510 -33.20 -4.02 54.50
C LEU A 510 -32.63 -4.90 55.63
N LEU A 511 -31.40 -5.38 55.46
CA LEU A 511 -30.63 -6.09 56.48
C LEU A 511 -29.52 -5.22 57.09
N GLY A 512 -29.11 -4.17 56.36
CA GLY A 512 -28.05 -3.28 56.80
C GLY A 512 -27.67 -2.22 55.75
N VAL A 513 -26.57 -1.53 55.99
CA VAL A 513 -25.92 -0.59 55.07
C VAL A 513 -24.41 -0.84 55.13
N LEU A 514 -23.78 -0.95 53.96
CA LEU A 514 -22.33 -0.88 53.80
C LEU A 514 -21.98 0.60 53.58
N ASP A 515 -21.08 1.12 54.39
CA ASP A 515 -20.56 2.48 54.33
C ASP A 515 -19.08 2.44 53.97
N VAL A 516 -18.64 3.27 53.02
CA VAL A 516 -17.23 3.41 52.64
C VAL A 516 -16.83 4.87 52.53
N GLN A 517 -15.64 5.20 53.03
CA GLN A 517 -15.17 6.57 53.23
C GLN A 517 -13.80 6.82 52.59
N SER A 518 -13.53 8.06 52.23
CA SER A 518 -12.27 8.48 51.59
C SER A 518 -11.81 9.85 52.08
N GLU A 519 -10.50 10.02 52.25
CA GLU A 519 -9.84 11.32 52.52
C GLU A 519 -9.73 12.21 51.27
N ARG A 520 -10.03 11.68 50.08
CA ARG A 520 -10.07 12.42 48.82
C ARG A 520 -11.48 12.94 48.54
N LEU A 521 -11.57 14.16 48.01
CA LEU A 521 -12.79 14.68 47.40
C LEU A 521 -13.06 13.97 46.06
N ASN A 522 -14.32 13.95 45.62
CA ASN A 522 -14.73 13.30 44.35
C ASN A 522 -14.27 11.82 44.22
N ALA A 523 -14.09 11.12 45.33
CA ALA A 523 -13.51 9.78 45.33
C ALA A 523 -14.44 8.65 44.87
N PHE A 524 -15.75 8.91 44.74
CA PHE A 524 -16.74 7.88 44.40
C PHE A 524 -17.57 8.26 43.17
N THR A 525 -17.69 7.32 42.24
CA THR A 525 -18.51 7.41 41.02
C THR A 525 -19.73 6.50 41.09
N GLU A 526 -20.61 6.59 40.08
CA GLU A 526 -21.68 5.61 39.88
C GLU A 526 -21.14 4.20 39.59
N GLU A 527 -19.95 4.04 38.98
CA GLU A 527 -19.34 2.71 38.77
C GLU A 527 -18.96 2.08 40.12
N ASP A 528 -18.34 2.86 41.02
CA ASP A 528 -18.04 2.43 42.39
C ASP A 528 -19.32 2.07 43.16
N ALA A 529 -20.36 2.89 43.08
CA ALA A 529 -21.64 2.62 43.75
C ALA A 529 -22.30 1.33 43.24
N ASN A 530 -22.20 1.00 41.95
CA ASN A 530 -22.69 -0.27 41.40
C ASN A 530 -21.86 -1.48 41.87
N ILE A 531 -20.53 -1.34 41.94
CA ILE A 531 -19.63 -2.40 42.46
C ILE A 531 -19.94 -2.65 43.95
N GLN A 532 -19.96 -1.61 44.78
CA GLN A 532 -20.25 -1.73 46.21
C GLN A 532 -21.69 -2.24 46.47
N SER A 533 -22.68 -1.84 45.67
CA SER A 533 -24.05 -2.37 45.77
C SER A 533 -24.13 -3.87 45.44
N THR A 534 -23.29 -4.35 44.51
CA THR A 534 -23.19 -5.78 44.18
C THR A 534 -22.64 -6.57 45.38
N LEU A 535 -21.56 -6.06 46.00
CA LEU A 535 -20.98 -6.64 47.22
C LEU A 535 -21.98 -6.64 48.39
N ALA A 536 -22.64 -5.50 48.63
CA ALA A 536 -23.64 -5.35 49.69
C ALA A 536 -24.82 -6.32 49.51
N SER A 537 -25.28 -6.56 48.28
CA SER A 537 -26.34 -7.53 47.95
C SER A 537 -25.91 -8.98 48.19
N GLN A 538 -24.65 -9.30 47.89
CA GLN A 538 -24.07 -10.63 48.15
C GLN A 538 -23.93 -10.89 49.65
N VAL A 539 -23.42 -9.92 50.41
CA VAL A 539 -23.33 -10.01 51.87
C VAL A 539 -24.73 -10.09 52.49
N ALA A 540 -25.71 -9.30 52.02
CA ALA A 540 -27.10 -9.40 52.47
C ALA A 540 -27.67 -10.82 52.27
N THR A 541 -27.40 -11.42 51.11
CA THR A 541 -27.81 -12.80 50.80
C THR A 541 -27.13 -13.81 51.74
N ALA A 542 -25.83 -13.66 52.00
CA ALA A 542 -25.09 -14.51 52.93
C ALA A 542 -25.61 -14.39 54.38
N LEU A 543 -25.88 -13.16 54.85
CA LEU A 543 -26.50 -12.91 56.15
C LEU A 543 -27.89 -13.56 56.28
N GLN A 544 -28.72 -13.48 55.24
CA GLN A 544 -30.04 -14.10 55.25
C GLN A 544 -29.94 -15.63 55.27
N ASN A 545 -28.99 -16.20 54.52
CA ASN A 545 -28.70 -17.64 54.52
C ASN A 545 -28.19 -18.13 55.89
N ALA A 546 -27.21 -17.43 56.49
CA ALA A 546 -26.69 -17.74 57.82
C ALA A 546 -27.79 -17.69 58.89
N ARG A 547 -28.57 -16.59 58.94
CA ARG A 547 -29.72 -16.45 59.84
C ARG A 547 -30.74 -17.58 59.67
N SER A 548 -31.05 -17.96 58.42
CA SER A 548 -31.97 -19.05 58.11
C SER A 548 -31.43 -20.41 58.56
N PHE A 549 -30.14 -20.67 58.35
CA PHE A 549 -29.47 -21.89 58.82
C PHE A 549 -29.44 -22.00 60.35
N THR A 550 -29.11 -20.92 61.07
CA THR A 550 -29.16 -20.90 62.54
C THR A 550 -30.57 -21.14 63.07
N LEU A 551 -31.60 -20.56 62.44
CA LEU A 551 -33.00 -20.80 62.80
C LEU A 551 -33.41 -22.27 62.57
N ALA A 552 -33.08 -22.83 61.39
CA ALA A 552 -33.33 -24.23 61.08
C ALA A 552 -32.61 -25.19 62.04
N GLN A 553 -31.35 -24.93 62.37
CA GLN A 553 -30.59 -25.72 63.35
C GLN A 553 -31.21 -25.64 64.76
N LYS A 554 -31.65 -24.45 65.19
CA LYS A 554 -32.33 -24.24 66.48
C LYS A 554 -33.68 -24.97 66.53
N GLN A 555 -34.44 -25.00 65.43
CA GLN A 555 -35.68 -25.77 65.31
C GLN A 555 -35.41 -27.28 65.33
N ALA A 556 -34.50 -27.78 64.50
CA ALA A 556 -34.14 -29.20 64.45
C ALA A 556 -33.64 -29.72 65.81
N LYS A 557 -32.84 -28.92 66.54
CA LYS A 557 -32.41 -29.23 67.91
C LYS A 557 -33.60 -29.33 68.88
N ARG A 558 -34.57 -28.40 68.79
CA ARG A 558 -35.80 -28.43 69.61
C ARG A 558 -36.66 -29.65 69.32
N GLU A 559 -36.83 -30.01 68.05
CA GLU A 559 -37.59 -31.19 67.62
C GLU A 559 -36.90 -32.50 68.05
N ALA A 560 -35.58 -32.59 67.93
CA ALA A 560 -34.80 -33.72 68.45
C ALA A 560 -34.97 -33.88 69.97
N THR A 561 -34.89 -32.79 70.74
CA THR A 561 -35.18 -32.82 72.19
C THR A 561 -36.60 -33.31 72.47
N LEU A 562 -37.63 -32.78 71.80
CA LEU A 562 -39.02 -33.21 72.00
C LEU A 562 -39.23 -34.69 71.68
N ASN A 563 -38.62 -35.20 70.60
CA ASN A 563 -38.68 -36.62 70.24
C ASN A 563 -38.00 -37.52 71.29
N ILE A 564 -36.84 -37.13 71.84
CA ILE A 564 -36.16 -37.85 72.92
C ILE A 564 -37.05 -37.90 74.18
N ILE A 565 -37.70 -36.80 74.55
CA ILE A 565 -38.63 -36.75 75.69
C ILE A 565 -39.83 -37.67 75.45
N SER A 566 -40.42 -37.63 74.25
CA SER A 566 -41.54 -38.49 73.87
C SER A 566 -41.18 -39.98 73.93
N GLN A 567 -40.00 -40.37 73.40
CA GLN A 567 -39.51 -41.74 73.47
C GLN A 567 -39.28 -42.21 74.92
N LYS A 568 -38.66 -41.37 75.77
CA LYS A 568 -38.50 -41.69 77.20
C LYS A 568 -39.85 -41.90 77.89
N ILE A 569 -40.83 -41.04 77.62
CA ILE A 569 -42.20 -41.18 78.15
C ILE A 569 -42.87 -42.47 77.65
N GLN A 570 -42.78 -42.78 76.35
CA GLN A 570 -43.36 -44.01 75.78
C GLN A 570 -42.68 -45.30 76.27
N SER A 571 -41.40 -45.23 76.68
CA SER A 571 -40.66 -46.36 77.26
C SER A 571 -41.00 -46.66 78.72
N ALA A 572 -41.78 -45.78 79.38
CA ALA A 572 -42.12 -45.90 80.79
C ALA A 572 -43.17 -47.00 81.04
N THR A 573 -42.89 -47.90 82.00
CA THR A 573 -43.73 -49.07 82.29
C THR A 573 -44.81 -48.83 83.35
N SER A 574 -44.91 -47.62 83.92
CA SER A 574 -45.96 -47.23 84.87
C SER A 574 -46.35 -45.75 84.72
N VAL A 575 -47.51 -45.38 85.27
CA VAL A 575 -48.03 -44.00 85.24
C VAL A 575 -47.14 -43.07 86.07
N GLU A 576 -46.62 -43.54 87.20
CA GLU A 576 -45.68 -42.82 88.05
C GLU A 576 -44.36 -42.56 87.31
N ALA A 577 -43.86 -43.55 86.57
CA ALA A 577 -42.67 -43.40 85.74
C ALA A 577 -42.90 -42.39 84.60
N VAL A 578 -44.07 -42.41 83.92
CA VAL A 578 -44.47 -41.38 82.95
C VAL A 578 -44.43 -39.99 83.57
N LEU A 579 -45.06 -39.80 84.74
CA LEU A 579 -45.15 -38.50 85.42
C LEU A 579 -43.77 -37.99 85.89
N GLN A 580 -42.93 -38.86 86.44
CA GLN A 580 -41.57 -38.50 86.86
C GLN A 580 -40.66 -38.14 85.68
N ILE A 581 -40.72 -38.93 84.59
CA ILE A 581 -39.95 -38.64 83.37
C ILE A 581 -40.44 -37.34 82.73
N ALA A 582 -41.76 -37.15 82.58
CA ALA A 582 -42.31 -35.91 82.03
C ALA A 582 -41.90 -34.69 82.86
N ALA A 583 -42.06 -34.73 84.19
CA ALA A 583 -41.68 -33.61 85.07
C ALA A 583 -40.19 -33.29 85.01
N ARG A 584 -39.31 -34.30 85.07
CA ARG A 584 -37.85 -34.10 85.02
C ARG A 584 -37.38 -33.58 83.67
N GLU A 585 -37.81 -34.23 82.59
CA GLU A 585 -37.29 -33.95 81.25
C GLU A 585 -37.85 -32.65 80.67
N LEU A 586 -39.13 -32.32 80.91
CA LEU A 586 -39.68 -31.00 80.56
C LEU A 586 -39.08 -29.90 81.44
N GLY A 587 -38.81 -30.17 82.72
CA GLY A 587 -38.14 -29.24 83.62
C GLY A 587 -36.76 -28.83 83.10
N HIS A 588 -35.92 -29.81 82.73
CA HIS A 588 -34.62 -29.52 82.11
C HIS A 588 -34.73 -28.87 80.72
N ALA A 589 -35.72 -29.23 79.90
CA ALA A 589 -35.88 -28.69 78.55
C ALA A 589 -36.45 -27.26 78.50
N LEU A 590 -37.05 -26.78 79.60
CA LEU A 590 -37.62 -25.44 79.75
C LEU A 590 -36.84 -24.57 80.77
N ASP A 591 -35.73 -25.09 81.32
CA ASP A 591 -34.94 -24.49 82.40
C ASP A 591 -35.78 -24.07 83.62
N ALA A 592 -36.79 -24.90 83.96
CA ALA A 592 -37.78 -24.60 84.98
C ALA A 592 -37.30 -25.06 86.38
N PRO A 593 -37.13 -24.13 87.36
CA PRO A 593 -36.50 -24.43 88.65
C PRO A 593 -37.32 -25.36 89.57
N MET A 594 -38.62 -25.51 89.29
CA MET A 594 -39.46 -26.54 89.91
C MET A 594 -40.51 -26.98 88.88
N THR A 595 -40.65 -28.29 88.68
CA THR A 595 -41.64 -28.87 87.76
C THR A 595 -42.42 -29.97 88.47
N VAL A 596 -43.75 -29.90 88.42
CA VAL A 596 -44.66 -30.83 89.10
C VAL A 596 -45.68 -31.36 88.10
N ALA A 597 -45.79 -32.68 87.99
CA ALA A 597 -46.83 -33.35 87.21
C ALA A 597 -47.83 -34.03 88.16
N GLN A 598 -49.12 -33.76 87.97
CA GLN A 598 -50.21 -34.37 88.75
C GLN A 598 -51.25 -34.96 87.80
N LEU A 599 -51.69 -36.19 88.10
CA LEU A 599 -52.81 -36.84 87.41
C LEU A 599 -54.02 -36.85 88.34
N ASN A 600 -55.01 -36.01 88.04
CA ASN A 600 -56.25 -35.95 88.83
C ASN A 600 -57.30 -36.89 88.23
N ILE A 601 -57.43 -38.09 88.79
CA ILE A 601 -58.44 -39.07 88.40
C ILE A 601 -59.77 -38.65 89.00
N LYS A 602 -60.73 -38.22 88.17
CA LYS A 602 -62.12 -38.02 88.62
C LYS A 602 -62.75 -39.36 88.96
N ASP A 603 -62.97 -39.61 90.25
CA ASP A 603 -63.74 -40.76 90.72
C ASP A 603 -65.14 -40.77 90.10
N LYS A 604 -65.54 -41.94 89.58
CA LYS A 604 -66.75 -42.11 88.77
C LYS A 604 -68.00 -42.46 89.62
N ASN A 605 -67.98 -42.10 90.91
CA ASN A 605 -68.89 -42.58 91.94
C ASN A 605 -69.82 -41.50 92.54
N ASN A 606 -70.01 -40.35 91.87
CA ASN A 606 -71.04 -39.37 92.22
C ASN A 606 -72.02 -39.16 91.05
N LEU A 607 -72.83 -40.19 90.81
CA LEU A 607 -74.08 -40.15 90.06
C LEU A 607 -75.08 -41.04 90.81
N GLU A 608 -75.85 -40.40 91.71
CA GLU A 608 -77.14 -40.91 92.19
C GLU A 608 -78.25 -40.53 91.19
#